data_AF-A0A7S1VVX9-F1
#
_entry.id   AF-A0A7S1VVX9-F1
#
_cell.length_a   1.000
_cell.length_b   1.000
_cell.length_c   1.000
_cell.angle_alpha   90.00
_cell.angle_beta   90.00
_cell.angle_gamma   90.00
#
_symmetry.space_group_name_H-M   'P 1'
#
loop_
_entity.id
_entity.type
_entity.pdbx_description
1 polymer ?
#
loop_
_entity_poly.entity_id
_entity_poly.type
_entity_poly.pdbx_seq_one_letter_code
_entity_poly.pdbx_strand_id
1 'polypeptide(L)'
;MILLKVPVGLMGLFLALQSPCCAGFVSPIFSRPPRPLTSSVTERGRTQRSSTADDFSSFGGGGGEDINLMNSLRTRIEAQTNQLPLIFRDTLLPRQVHKMTIKQGLMLDLIRDRFKQESPYFGMMGLRQTGGGMTRGVEVELMGYDWNQFKTGITVRLKARRLLELDDKDGAYETNQGWMQSKVRYIDTSKEEGDMMNLAVAMSQAREFTDPNESMNESKSLVDQWLELARTKETSAGQIDQLLNDLGPMPSWNQPSECAFWVGALINPTPALGLAYDIRQPLLMADSAEDRTQIVLDALWNSIQRMDPRPRFEHYGLRRQ
;
A
#
# COMPACT_ATOMS: atom_id res chain seq x y z
N MET A 1 -23.86 -51.12 44.38
CA MET A 1 -23.85 -52.46 43.76
C MET A 1 -25.02 -52.53 42.80
N ILE A 2 -24.77 -52.41 41.49
CA ILE A 2 -25.56 -52.94 40.36
C ILE A 2 -24.63 -52.82 39.15
N LEU A 3 -24.31 -53.98 38.57
CA LEU A 3 -23.61 -54.17 37.31
C LEU A 3 -24.55 -53.83 36.14
N LEU A 4 -24.01 -53.25 35.08
CA LEU A 4 -24.48 -53.48 33.71
C LEU A 4 -23.29 -53.54 32.75
N LYS A 5 -23.43 -54.39 31.74
CA LYS A 5 -22.40 -55.22 31.11
C LYS A 5 -22.50 -55.03 29.57
N VAL A 6 -21.34 -54.85 28.89
CA VAL A 6 -20.99 -55.29 27.49
C VAL A 6 -21.67 -54.49 26.32
N PRO A 7 -21.14 -54.37 25.06
CA PRO A 7 -20.03 -55.08 24.42
C PRO A 7 -18.88 -54.30 23.76
N VAL A 8 -17.85 -55.13 23.53
CA VAL A 8 -16.67 -55.01 22.68
C VAL A 8 -17.03 -55.37 21.23
N GLY A 9 -16.42 -54.66 20.27
CA GLY A 9 -15.97 -55.24 19.00
C GLY A 9 -16.64 -54.71 17.73
N LEU A 10 -15.88 -54.00 16.89
CA LEU A 10 -15.55 -54.51 15.56
C LEU A 10 -14.35 -53.75 14.97
N MET A 11 -13.37 -54.54 14.52
CA MET A 11 -12.24 -54.15 13.67
C MET A 11 -12.70 -53.87 12.24
N GLY A 12 -11.98 -52.95 11.58
CA GLY A 12 -11.93 -52.78 10.12
C GLY A 12 -11.04 -51.57 9.83
N LEU A 13 -9.72 -51.71 9.66
CA LEU A 13 -9.01 -52.23 8.47
C LEU A 13 -9.39 -51.44 7.20
N PHE A 14 -8.73 -50.30 6.97
CA PHE A 14 -8.59 -49.73 5.63
C PHE A 14 -7.16 -49.24 5.38
N LEU A 15 -6.48 -50.09 4.61
CA LEU A 15 -5.42 -49.89 3.64
C LEU A 15 -4.79 -48.49 3.50
N ALA A 16 -3.48 -48.49 3.74
CA ALA A 16 -2.52 -47.58 3.13
C ALA A 16 -2.54 -47.71 1.60
N LEU A 17 -2.58 -46.56 0.91
CA LEU A 17 -2.05 -46.42 -0.44
C LEU A 17 -1.03 -45.28 -0.42
N GLN A 18 0.23 -45.70 -0.50
CA GLN A 18 1.36 -44.89 -0.94
C GLN A 18 1.22 -44.57 -2.43
N SER A 19 1.77 -43.40 -2.83
CA SER A 19 2.57 -43.12 -4.04
C SER A 19 2.19 -41.76 -4.66
N PRO A 20 3.05 -41.15 -5.52
CA PRO A 20 4.46 -40.86 -5.31
C PRO A 20 4.84 -39.42 -5.78
N CYS A 21 6.08 -39.02 -5.46
CA CYS A 21 6.98 -38.19 -6.26
C CYS A 21 6.40 -37.06 -7.15
N CYS A 22 6.55 -35.81 -6.70
CA CYS A 22 6.85 -34.69 -7.61
C CYS A 22 8.12 -33.99 -7.12
N ALA A 23 9.25 -34.45 -7.65
CA ALA A 23 10.50 -33.72 -7.65
C ALA A 23 10.56 -32.86 -8.92
N GLY A 24 11.09 -31.64 -8.78
CA GLY A 24 11.65 -30.87 -9.89
C GLY A 24 10.69 -29.85 -10.53
N PHE A 25 10.88 -28.57 -10.21
CA PHE A 25 11.53 -27.62 -11.11
C PHE A 25 11.63 -26.26 -10.39
N VAL A 26 12.78 -26.00 -9.80
CA VAL A 26 13.20 -24.65 -9.41
C VAL A 26 13.81 -24.04 -10.65
N SER A 27 13.10 -23.13 -11.30
CA SER A 27 13.67 -22.29 -12.36
C SER A 27 13.94 -20.89 -11.79
N PRO A 28 15.19 -20.44 -11.71
CA PRO A 28 15.51 -19.05 -11.41
C PRO A 28 15.33 -18.23 -12.70
N ILE A 29 14.21 -17.53 -12.83
CA ILE A 29 14.03 -16.50 -13.86
C ILE A 29 14.49 -15.18 -13.27
N PHE A 30 15.79 -14.90 -13.33
CA PHE A 30 16.33 -13.54 -13.42
C PHE A 30 17.80 -13.66 -13.83
N SER A 31 18.05 -13.60 -15.14
CA SER A 31 19.39 -13.51 -15.70
C SER A 31 19.33 -12.78 -17.03
N ARG A 32 19.62 -11.47 -16.99
CA ARG A 32 20.69 -10.79 -17.74
C ARG A 32 20.43 -9.28 -17.82
N PRO A 33 21.40 -8.42 -17.45
CA PRO A 33 21.37 -7.01 -17.82
C PRO A 33 21.73 -6.83 -19.31
N PRO A 34 21.22 -5.80 -19.99
CA PRO A 34 21.54 -5.52 -21.39
C PRO A 34 22.99 -5.02 -21.56
N ARG A 35 23.67 -5.50 -22.60
CA ARG A 35 24.98 -4.98 -23.06
C ARG A 35 24.80 -3.60 -23.70
N PRO A 36 25.81 -2.71 -23.57
CA PRO A 36 25.79 -1.41 -24.22
C PRO A 36 26.04 -1.53 -25.73
N LEU A 37 25.22 -0.86 -26.53
CA LEU A 37 25.48 -0.67 -27.95
C LEU A 37 26.42 0.53 -28.12
N THR A 38 27.65 0.24 -28.50
CA THR A 38 28.57 1.19 -29.12
C THR A 38 28.18 1.36 -30.59
N SER A 39 27.84 2.58 -31.01
CA SER A 39 28.04 3.01 -32.39
C SER A 39 28.45 4.49 -32.43
N SER A 40 29.68 4.64 -32.88
CA SER A 40 30.49 5.77 -33.27
C SER A 40 29.87 6.73 -34.30
N VAL A 41 30.27 8.03 -34.19
CA VAL A 41 30.80 8.90 -35.29
C VAL A 41 29.75 9.35 -36.33
N THR A 42 29.48 10.63 -36.59
CA THR A 42 30.34 11.74 -37.03
C THR A 42 29.48 13.01 -37.14
N GLU A 43 29.99 14.20 -36.80
CA GLU A 43 29.76 15.49 -37.51
C GLU A 43 30.55 16.58 -36.76
N ARG A 44 31.78 16.93 -37.17
CA ARG A 44 32.15 17.99 -38.12
C ARG A 44 31.28 19.25 -38.03
N GLY A 45 31.83 20.32 -37.47
CA GLY A 45 31.21 21.64 -37.62
C GLY A 45 31.86 22.82 -36.90
N ARG A 46 32.99 23.30 -37.44
CA ARG A 46 33.31 24.74 -37.56
C ARG A 46 33.92 25.48 -36.35
N THR A 47 35.23 25.63 -36.47
CA THR A 47 36.09 26.67 -35.87
C THR A 47 35.68 28.08 -36.32
N GLN A 48 35.53 29.03 -35.39
CA GLN A 48 35.85 30.44 -35.64
C GLN A 48 36.49 31.12 -34.42
N ARG A 49 37.59 31.82 -34.74
CA ARG A 49 38.48 32.73 -33.99
C ARG A 49 37.76 33.64 -32.98
N SER A 50 38.28 33.85 -31.75
CA SER A 50 39.45 34.68 -31.35
C SER A 50 39.27 36.18 -31.54
N SER A 51 38.94 36.85 -30.42
CA SER A 51 39.27 38.23 -30.00
C SER A 51 38.34 38.54 -28.81
N THR A 52 38.69 39.09 -27.66
CA THR A 52 39.80 39.91 -27.19
C THR A 52 39.86 39.77 -25.66
N ALA A 53 41.06 39.87 -25.10
CA ALA A 53 41.27 40.09 -23.68
C ALA A 53 40.86 41.53 -23.30
N ASP A 54 40.24 41.73 -22.13
CA ASP A 54 40.92 42.33 -20.97
C ASP A 54 39.91 42.69 -19.87
N ASP A 55 40.32 42.32 -18.66
CA ASP A 55 40.13 43.01 -17.38
C ASP A 55 38.73 43.37 -16.88
N PHE A 56 38.18 42.49 -16.03
CA PHE A 56 37.54 42.96 -14.79
C PHE A 56 37.85 42.01 -13.63
N SER A 57 38.87 42.35 -12.85
CA SER A 57 39.14 41.76 -11.56
C SER A 57 38.21 42.39 -10.51
N SER A 58 37.32 41.58 -9.92
CA SER A 58 36.75 41.88 -8.60
C SER A 58 36.16 40.65 -7.92
N PHE A 59 36.84 40.28 -6.84
CA PHE A 59 36.29 39.84 -5.55
C PHE A 59 35.17 38.78 -5.53
N GLY A 60 35.52 37.57 -5.06
CA GLY A 60 34.53 36.59 -4.59
C GLY A 60 34.97 35.12 -4.56
N GLY A 61 36.26 34.82 -4.35
CA GLY A 61 36.75 33.44 -4.24
C GLY A 61 36.51 32.90 -2.82
N GLY A 62 35.68 31.86 -2.69
CA GLY A 62 35.58 31.09 -1.45
C GLY A 62 34.27 30.35 -1.16
N GLY A 63 33.23 30.41 -2.01
CA GLY A 63 31.92 29.80 -1.71
C GLY A 63 31.53 28.56 -2.55
N GLY A 64 32.23 28.26 -3.64
CA GLY A 64 31.80 27.24 -4.61
C GLY A 64 32.11 25.79 -4.23
N GLU A 65 33.19 25.56 -3.49
CA GLU A 65 33.61 24.20 -3.10
C GLU A 65 32.76 23.66 -1.94
N ASP A 66 32.40 24.52 -0.99
CA ASP A 66 31.53 24.16 0.14
C ASP A 66 30.09 23.84 -0.29
N ILE A 67 29.56 24.52 -1.31
CA ILE A 67 28.22 24.24 -1.85
C ILE A 67 28.20 22.87 -2.54
N ASN A 68 29.25 22.52 -3.28
CA ASN A 68 29.36 21.22 -3.93
C ASN A 68 29.56 20.08 -2.91
N LEU A 69 30.31 20.33 -1.84
CA LEU A 69 30.46 19.39 -0.73
C LEU A 69 29.14 19.17 0.02
N MET A 70 28.42 20.25 0.35
CA MET A 70 27.13 20.19 1.04
C MET A 70 26.06 19.51 0.18
N ASN A 71 26.04 19.75 -1.12
CA ASN A 71 25.17 19.02 -2.05
C ASN A 71 25.53 17.53 -2.12
N SER A 72 26.82 17.19 -2.16
CA SER A 72 27.27 15.79 -2.16
C SER A 72 26.95 15.07 -0.85
N LEU A 73 27.09 15.73 0.31
CA LEU A 73 26.70 15.20 1.61
C LEU A 73 25.19 15.03 1.70
N ARG A 74 24.40 16.01 1.22
CA ARG A 74 22.94 15.91 1.16
C ARG A 74 22.50 14.74 0.28
N THR A 75 23.08 14.59 -0.91
CA THR A 75 22.80 13.45 -1.79
C THR A 75 23.21 12.11 -1.17
N ARG A 76 24.33 12.06 -0.41
CA ARG A 76 24.75 10.83 0.30
C ARG A 76 23.86 10.49 1.47
N ILE A 77 23.44 11.50 2.24
CA ILE A 77 22.49 11.32 3.34
C ILE A 77 21.15 10.85 2.78
N GLU A 78 20.63 11.52 1.74
CA GLU A 78 19.38 11.12 1.06
C GLU A 78 19.48 9.72 0.42
N ALA A 79 20.65 9.33 -0.11
CA ALA A 79 20.88 8.01 -0.68
C ALA A 79 20.97 6.89 0.38
N GLN A 80 21.50 7.17 1.57
CA GLN A 80 21.51 6.21 2.69
C GLN A 80 20.17 6.15 3.42
N THR A 81 19.41 7.24 3.49
CA THR A 81 18.12 7.29 4.21
C THR A 81 16.96 6.64 3.45
N ASN A 82 17.10 6.37 2.16
CA ASN A 82 16.01 5.89 1.33
C ASN A 82 16.01 4.38 1.09
N GLN A 83 16.92 3.62 1.70
CA GLN A 83 16.89 2.16 1.62
C GLN A 83 15.96 1.58 2.69
N LEU A 84 14.84 1.02 2.26
CA LEU A 84 13.81 0.50 3.15
C LEU A 84 13.70 -1.03 2.99
N PRO A 85 13.72 -1.81 4.08
CA PRO A 85 13.40 -3.23 4.01
C PRO A 85 11.98 -3.42 3.50
N LEU A 86 11.76 -4.41 2.66
CA LEU A 86 10.48 -4.67 2.01
C LEU A 86 9.89 -6.00 2.44
N ILE A 87 8.57 -5.99 2.64
CA ILE A 87 7.77 -7.18 2.89
C ILE A 87 6.68 -7.24 1.82
N PHE A 88 6.62 -8.36 1.11
CA PHE A 88 5.59 -8.63 0.11
C PHE A 88 4.44 -9.42 0.74
N ARG A 89 3.31 -8.76 0.99
CA ARG A 89 2.13 -9.31 1.68
C ARG A 89 0.85 -8.61 1.23
N ASP A 90 -0.26 -8.84 1.94
CA ASP A 90 -1.54 -8.16 1.70
C ASP A 90 -1.36 -6.64 1.67
N THR A 91 -1.97 -6.00 0.67
CA THR A 91 -1.88 -4.56 0.48
C THR A 91 -2.55 -3.81 1.64
N LEU A 92 -1.88 -2.79 2.18
CA LEU A 92 -2.46 -1.87 3.15
C LEU A 92 -2.62 -0.48 2.52
N LEU A 93 -3.62 0.25 2.97
CA LEU A 93 -3.83 1.66 2.59
C LEU A 93 -3.27 2.59 3.67
N PRO A 94 -2.89 3.84 3.31
CA PRO A 94 -2.55 4.86 4.30
C PRO A 94 -3.56 4.94 5.44
N ARG A 95 -3.07 5.17 6.66
CA ARG A 95 -3.83 5.22 7.93
C ARG A 95 -4.37 3.89 8.44
N GLN A 96 -4.36 2.84 7.62
CA GLN A 96 -4.86 1.54 8.01
C GLN A 96 -3.99 0.91 9.09
N VAL A 97 -4.66 0.37 10.11
CA VAL A 97 -4.02 -0.44 11.15
C VAL A 97 -4.21 -1.90 10.84
N HIS A 98 -3.12 -2.67 10.90
CA HIS A 98 -3.14 -4.11 10.64
C HIS A 98 -2.54 -4.87 11.82
N LYS A 99 -3.21 -5.95 12.25
CA LYS A 99 -2.69 -6.87 13.26
C LYS A 99 -2.38 -8.19 12.59
N MET A 100 -1.14 -8.67 12.73
CA MET A 100 -0.73 -9.95 12.15
C MET A 100 0.14 -10.77 13.09
N THR A 101 -0.02 -12.08 13.02
CA THR A 101 0.81 -13.03 13.77
C THR A 101 1.91 -13.57 12.87
N ILE A 102 3.14 -13.49 13.37
CA ILE A 102 4.35 -13.79 12.62
C ILE A 102 5.01 -15.00 13.25
N LYS A 103 5.21 -16.02 12.42
CA LYS A 103 5.86 -17.29 12.78
C LYS A 103 7.14 -17.54 11.97
N GLN A 104 7.31 -16.84 10.85
CA GLN A 104 8.44 -17.05 9.95
C GLN A 104 9.70 -16.39 10.51
N GLY A 105 10.79 -17.18 10.63
CA GLY A 105 12.07 -16.73 11.20
C GLY A 105 12.60 -15.43 10.61
N LEU A 106 12.73 -15.36 9.28
CA LEU A 106 13.24 -14.16 8.58
C LEU A 106 12.44 -12.89 8.90
N MET A 107 11.11 -13.00 8.99
CA MET A 107 10.25 -11.86 9.32
C MET A 107 10.37 -11.48 10.81
N LEU A 108 10.52 -12.46 11.69
CA LEU A 108 10.80 -12.21 13.11
C LEU A 108 12.13 -11.48 13.29
N ASP A 109 13.16 -11.90 12.55
CA ASP A 109 14.49 -11.31 12.65
C ASP A 109 14.51 -9.89 12.09
N LEU A 110 13.83 -9.64 10.96
CA LEU A 110 13.61 -8.29 10.45
C LEU A 110 12.90 -7.41 11.48
N ILE A 111 11.83 -7.89 12.10
CA ILE A 111 11.07 -7.10 13.07
C ILE A 111 11.88 -6.82 14.33
N ARG A 112 12.63 -7.81 14.82
CA ARG A 112 13.56 -7.64 15.94
C ARG A 112 14.66 -6.64 15.61
N ASP A 113 15.18 -6.65 14.38
CA ASP A 113 16.14 -5.66 13.89
C ASP A 113 15.53 -4.26 13.89
N ARG A 114 14.33 -4.10 13.32
CA ARG A 114 13.63 -2.81 13.28
C ARG A 114 13.31 -2.26 14.67
N PHE A 115 12.92 -3.09 15.64
CA PHE A 115 12.66 -2.64 17.02
C PHE A 115 13.92 -2.14 17.76
N LYS A 116 15.13 -2.48 17.30
CA LYS A 116 16.37 -1.93 17.86
C LYS A 116 16.70 -0.54 17.33
N GLN A 117 16.09 -0.15 16.20
CA GLN A 117 16.33 1.13 15.56
C GLN A 117 15.35 2.17 16.12
N GLU A 118 15.78 3.44 16.14
CA GLU A 118 14.91 4.56 16.58
C GLU A 118 13.68 4.73 15.67
N SER A 119 13.76 4.24 14.43
CA SER A 119 12.73 4.35 13.41
C SER A 119 12.30 2.96 12.91
N PRO A 120 11.31 2.31 13.55
CA PRO A 120 10.95 0.92 13.26
C PRO A 120 10.00 0.81 12.05
N TYR A 121 10.46 1.33 10.90
CA TYR A 121 9.71 1.36 9.65
C TYR A 121 10.20 0.31 8.66
N PHE A 122 9.28 -0.20 7.85
CA PHE A 122 9.58 -1.01 6.67
C PHE A 122 8.51 -0.78 5.60
N GLY A 123 8.80 -1.14 4.35
CA GLY A 123 7.87 -1.02 3.24
C GLY A 123 7.03 -2.29 3.11
N MET A 124 5.72 -2.12 2.95
CA MET A 124 4.82 -3.22 2.66
C MET A 124 4.28 -3.08 1.25
N MET A 125 4.57 -4.08 0.42
CA MET A 125 4.24 -4.12 -0.99
C MET A 125 3.19 -5.20 -1.24
N GLY A 126 2.20 -4.90 -2.06
CA GLY A 126 1.26 -5.92 -2.52
C GLY A 126 1.89 -6.87 -3.55
N LEU A 127 1.28 -8.04 -3.71
CA LEU A 127 1.59 -8.99 -4.77
C LEU A 127 0.58 -8.82 -5.92
N ARG A 128 1.07 -8.69 -7.15
CA ARG A 128 0.25 -8.76 -8.35
C ARG A 128 -0.24 -10.19 -8.53
N GLN A 129 -1.45 -10.34 -9.08
CA GLN A 129 -2.03 -11.65 -9.39
C GLN A 129 -1.15 -12.50 -10.33
N THR A 130 -0.32 -11.84 -11.16
CA THR A 130 0.61 -12.48 -12.09
C THR A 130 1.94 -12.93 -11.46
N GLY A 131 2.11 -12.80 -10.14
CA GLY A 131 3.27 -13.32 -9.42
C GLY A 131 4.47 -12.37 -9.30
N GLY A 132 4.26 -11.07 -9.51
CA GLY A 132 5.28 -10.02 -9.29
C GLY A 132 4.91 -9.06 -8.16
N GLY A 133 5.90 -8.37 -7.57
CA GLY A 133 5.64 -7.29 -6.62
C GLY A 133 4.96 -6.09 -7.29
N MET A 134 4.12 -5.38 -6.55
CA MET A 134 3.62 -4.06 -6.97
C MET A 134 4.78 -3.04 -6.98
N THR A 135 4.66 -1.99 -7.80
CA THR A 135 5.64 -0.90 -7.85
C THR A 135 5.42 0.13 -6.75
N ARG A 136 4.17 0.31 -6.30
CA ARG A 136 3.83 1.12 -5.12
C ARG A 136 3.34 0.28 -3.96
N GLY A 137 3.58 0.79 -2.77
CA GLY A 137 3.18 0.21 -1.51
C GLY A 137 3.11 1.28 -0.44
N VAL A 138 3.16 0.88 0.82
CA VAL A 138 3.08 1.83 1.94
C VAL A 138 4.23 1.62 2.90
N GLU A 139 4.70 2.72 3.47
CA GLU A 139 5.57 2.68 4.65
C GLU A 139 4.72 2.27 5.85
N VAL A 140 5.22 1.29 6.60
CA VAL A 140 4.53 0.73 7.76
C VAL A 140 5.37 0.98 9.01
N GLU A 141 4.71 1.48 10.04
CA GLU A 141 5.23 1.67 11.38
C GLU A 141 4.87 0.49 12.28
N LEU A 142 5.86 -0.05 13.00
CA LEU A 142 5.66 -1.02 14.06
C LEU A 142 5.19 -0.28 15.33
N MET A 143 3.91 -0.42 15.66
CA MET A 143 3.33 0.22 16.86
C MET A 143 3.65 -0.55 18.15
N GLY A 144 3.94 -1.85 18.04
CA GLY A 144 4.20 -2.72 19.18
C GLY A 144 4.03 -4.20 18.83
N TYR A 145 4.41 -5.07 19.75
CA TYR A 145 4.23 -6.51 19.61
C TYR A 145 3.89 -7.18 20.93
N ASP A 146 3.09 -8.25 20.83
CA ASP A 146 2.74 -9.14 21.93
C ASP A 146 3.17 -10.57 21.57
N TRP A 147 3.54 -11.35 22.57
CA TRP A 147 3.75 -12.78 22.36
C TRP A 147 2.40 -13.47 22.20
N ASN A 148 2.30 -14.38 21.23
CA ASN A 148 1.11 -15.21 21.13
C ASN A 148 1.01 -16.14 22.35
N GLN A 149 -0.21 -16.63 22.65
CA GLN A 149 -0.48 -17.46 23.85
C GLN A 149 0.42 -18.70 23.96
N PHE A 150 0.91 -19.21 22.83
CA PHE A 150 1.76 -20.40 22.75
C PHE A 150 3.26 -20.09 22.64
N LYS A 151 3.67 -18.82 22.67
CA LYS A 151 5.04 -18.32 22.41
C LYS A 151 5.68 -18.86 21.12
N THR A 152 4.87 -19.29 20.16
CA THR A 152 5.30 -19.80 18.84
C THR A 152 5.43 -18.68 17.79
N GLY A 153 5.09 -17.45 18.15
CA GLY A 153 5.16 -16.29 17.27
C GLY A 153 4.85 -15.00 18.01
N ILE A 154 5.04 -13.87 17.33
CA ILE A 154 4.67 -12.55 17.84
C ILE A 154 3.47 -12.03 17.06
N THR A 155 2.53 -11.41 17.76
CA THR A 155 1.46 -10.63 17.16
C THR A 155 1.92 -9.18 17.14
N VAL A 156 2.08 -8.62 15.94
CA VAL A 156 2.49 -7.21 15.77
C VAL A 156 1.30 -6.36 15.36
N ARG A 157 1.29 -5.12 15.84
CA ARG A 157 0.37 -4.08 15.38
C ARG A 157 1.14 -3.13 14.47
N LEU A 158 0.64 -2.99 13.26
CA LEU A 158 1.23 -2.22 12.17
C LEU A 158 0.33 -1.04 11.84
N LYS A 159 0.91 0.12 11.55
CA LYS A 159 0.18 1.27 11.01
C LYS A 159 0.77 1.71 9.69
N ALA A 160 -0.01 1.67 8.63
CA ALA A 160 0.37 2.20 7.33
C ALA A 160 0.36 3.74 7.37
N ARG A 161 1.43 4.36 6.89
CA ARG A 161 1.63 5.81 6.94
C ARG A 161 1.46 6.46 5.59
N ARG A 162 2.51 6.46 4.78
CA ARG A 162 2.61 7.19 3.51
C ARG A 162 2.87 6.25 2.36
N LEU A 163 2.45 6.69 1.18
CA LEU A 163 2.67 5.98 -0.07
C LEU A 163 4.16 6.00 -0.43
N LEU A 164 4.65 4.88 -0.94
CA LEU A 164 5.99 4.75 -1.47
C LEU A 164 5.98 4.05 -2.82
N GLU A 165 7.01 4.30 -3.61
CA GLU A 165 7.25 3.66 -4.89
C GLU A 165 8.70 3.18 -4.95
N LEU A 166 8.92 2.03 -5.59
CA LEU A 166 10.25 1.47 -5.79
C LEU A 166 10.99 2.26 -6.87
N ASP A 167 12.29 2.50 -6.66
CA ASP A 167 13.15 3.07 -7.71
C ASP A 167 13.41 1.99 -8.78
N ASP A 168 12.80 2.15 -9.96
CA ASP A 168 12.87 1.19 -11.07
C ASP A 168 14.31 0.86 -11.52
N LYS A 169 15.28 1.72 -11.19
CA LYS A 169 16.69 1.54 -11.59
C LYS A 169 17.40 0.45 -10.81
N ASP A 170 17.14 0.38 -9.51
CA ASP A 170 17.86 -0.51 -8.59
C ASP A 170 17.02 -1.75 -8.24
N GLY A 171 15.70 -1.64 -8.32
CA GLY A 171 14.78 -2.72 -7.96
C GLY A 171 14.91 -3.16 -6.50
N ALA A 172 14.23 -4.25 -6.15
CA ALA A 172 14.39 -4.89 -4.83
C ALA A 172 15.50 -5.95 -4.91
N TYR A 173 16.40 -5.93 -3.94
CA TYR A 173 17.49 -6.91 -3.81
C TYR A 173 17.46 -7.59 -2.44
N GLU A 174 18.00 -8.80 -2.36
CA GLU A 174 18.12 -9.54 -1.11
C GLU A 174 19.36 -9.08 -0.34
N THR A 175 19.19 -8.81 0.95
CA THR A 175 20.30 -8.44 1.85
C THR A 175 21.05 -9.68 2.32
N ASN A 176 22.24 -9.49 2.91
CA ASN A 176 23.00 -10.57 3.54
C ASN A 176 22.24 -11.26 4.70
N GLN A 177 21.18 -10.63 5.21
CA GLN A 177 20.32 -11.14 6.28
C GLN A 177 19.07 -11.88 5.74
N GLY A 178 18.91 -11.98 4.41
CA GLY A 178 17.87 -12.77 3.75
C GLY A 178 16.51 -12.07 3.60
N TRP A 179 16.42 -10.78 3.94
CA TRP A 179 15.23 -9.98 3.62
C TRP A 179 15.47 -9.07 2.43
N MET A 180 14.38 -8.71 1.75
CA MET A 180 14.41 -7.81 0.60
C MET A 180 14.58 -6.36 1.06
N GLN A 181 15.30 -5.57 0.28
CA GLN A 181 15.49 -4.15 0.49
C GLN A 181 15.46 -3.44 -0.87
N SER A 182 15.00 -2.20 -0.89
CA SER A 182 15.05 -1.37 -2.09
C SER A 182 15.19 0.09 -1.71
N LYS A 183 15.66 0.88 -2.67
CA LYS A 183 15.58 2.32 -2.58
C LYS A 183 14.16 2.75 -2.93
N VAL A 184 13.53 3.52 -2.04
CA VAL A 184 12.14 3.95 -2.20
C VAL A 184 12.05 5.46 -2.39
N ARG A 185 11.04 5.88 -3.14
CA ARG A 185 10.61 7.26 -3.27
C ARG A 185 9.28 7.42 -2.56
N TYR A 186 9.20 8.33 -1.61
CA TYR A 186 7.93 8.67 -0.98
C TYR A 186 7.11 9.54 -1.93
N ILE A 187 5.85 9.15 -2.11
CA ILE A 187 4.91 9.90 -2.92
C ILE A 187 4.20 10.90 -2.01
N ASP A 188 4.24 12.16 -2.43
CA ASP A 188 3.47 13.24 -1.84
C ASP A 188 2.19 13.40 -2.67
N THR A 189 1.08 12.90 -2.13
CA THR A 189 -0.22 12.86 -2.82
C THR A 189 -0.71 14.24 -3.21
N SER A 190 -0.35 15.29 -2.45
CA SER A 190 -0.68 16.69 -2.76
C SER A 190 -0.03 17.18 -4.05
N LYS A 191 1.10 16.59 -4.46
CA LYS A 191 1.78 16.92 -5.72
C LYS A 191 1.25 16.12 -6.91
N GLU A 192 0.55 15.02 -6.64
CA GLU A 192 -0.09 14.17 -7.66
C GLU A 192 -1.58 14.50 -7.87
N GLU A 193 -2.06 15.59 -7.28
CA GLU A 193 -3.41 16.10 -7.50
C GLU A 193 -3.66 16.58 -8.93
N GLY A 194 -2.60 16.67 -9.75
CA GLY A 194 -2.67 16.83 -11.20
C GLY A 194 -3.05 18.24 -11.64
N ASP A 195 -3.51 18.35 -12.88
CA ASP A 195 -3.99 19.60 -13.47
C ASP A 195 -5.24 20.12 -12.73
N MET A 196 -5.42 21.44 -12.71
CA MET A 196 -6.52 22.10 -12.00
C MET A 196 -7.91 21.53 -12.33
N MET A 197 -8.10 21.05 -13.57
CA MET A 197 -9.35 20.43 -14.00
C MET A 197 -9.59 19.08 -13.29
N ASN A 198 -8.59 18.19 -13.30
CA ASN A 198 -8.69 16.87 -12.67
C ASN A 198 -8.83 17.01 -11.14
N LEU A 199 -8.13 17.99 -10.55
CA LEU A 199 -8.29 18.31 -9.14
C LEU A 199 -9.72 18.76 -8.82
N ALA A 200 -10.32 19.63 -9.63
CA ALA A 200 -11.71 20.06 -9.42
C ALA A 200 -12.70 18.89 -9.50
N VAL A 201 -12.50 17.97 -10.45
CA VAL A 201 -13.29 16.74 -10.56
C VAL A 201 -13.10 15.87 -9.32
N ALA A 202 -11.86 15.64 -8.89
CA ALA A 202 -11.54 14.84 -7.71
C ALA A 202 -12.13 15.44 -6.42
N MET A 203 -12.08 16.76 -6.26
CA MET A 203 -12.72 17.46 -5.13
C MET A 203 -14.24 17.33 -5.17
N SER A 204 -14.85 17.42 -6.35
CA SER A 204 -16.30 17.20 -6.51
C SER A 204 -16.69 15.77 -6.12
N GLN A 205 -15.93 14.77 -6.57
CA GLN A 205 -16.15 13.37 -6.20
C GLN A 205 -15.91 13.14 -4.69
N ALA A 206 -14.89 13.76 -4.11
CA ALA A 206 -14.60 13.64 -2.68
C ALA A 206 -15.70 14.27 -1.81
N ARG A 207 -16.38 15.33 -2.28
CA ARG A 207 -17.56 15.89 -1.62
C ARG A 207 -18.72 14.91 -1.60
N GLU A 208 -18.92 14.09 -2.64
CA GLU A 208 -19.99 13.09 -2.65
C GLU A 208 -19.86 12.06 -1.50
N PHE A 209 -18.66 11.87 -0.96
CA PHE A 209 -18.46 11.01 0.21
C PHE A 209 -19.12 11.57 1.47
N THR A 210 -19.08 12.89 1.66
CA THR A 210 -19.40 13.58 2.92
C THR A 210 -20.63 14.48 2.85
N ASP A 211 -20.96 14.99 1.68
CA ASP A 211 -22.07 15.92 1.50
C ASP A 211 -23.39 15.13 1.52
N PRO A 212 -24.43 15.70 2.17
CA PRO A 212 -25.80 15.21 2.08
C PRO A 212 -26.21 14.95 0.64
N ASN A 213 -26.56 13.71 0.31
CA ASN A 213 -27.08 13.40 -1.01
C ASN A 213 -28.61 13.44 -0.98
N GLU A 214 -29.22 14.42 -1.66
CA GLU A 214 -30.68 14.57 -1.71
C GLU A 214 -31.39 13.36 -2.32
N SER A 215 -30.70 12.58 -3.16
CA SER A 215 -31.24 11.33 -3.73
C SER A 215 -31.20 10.15 -2.75
N MET A 216 -30.44 10.28 -1.65
CA MET A 216 -30.36 9.27 -0.61
C MET A 216 -31.40 9.50 0.48
N ASN A 217 -31.78 8.41 1.13
CA ASN A 217 -32.72 8.45 2.23
C ASN A 217 -32.19 9.36 3.34
N GLU A 218 -33.07 10.23 3.83
CA GLU A 218 -32.76 11.16 4.93
C GLU A 218 -31.62 12.13 4.63
N SER A 219 -31.30 12.34 3.34
CA SER A 219 -30.23 13.25 2.91
C SER A 219 -28.87 12.92 3.54
N LYS A 220 -28.60 11.64 3.80
CA LYS A 220 -27.32 11.19 4.35
C LYS A 220 -26.20 11.27 3.30
N SER A 221 -24.97 11.44 3.77
CA SER A 221 -23.79 11.25 2.94
C SER A 221 -23.60 9.76 2.60
N LEU A 222 -22.80 9.45 1.57
CA LEU A 222 -22.53 8.06 1.22
C LEU A 222 -21.79 7.32 2.34
N VAL A 223 -20.85 8.00 3.02
CA VAL A 223 -20.12 7.41 4.14
C VAL A 223 -21.06 7.13 5.32
N ASP A 224 -21.93 8.08 5.68
CA ASP A 224 -22.86 7.89 6.79
C ASP A 224 -23.85 6.75 6.52
N GLN A 225 -24.38 6.69 5.31
CA GLN A 225 -25.28 5.60 4.90
C GLN A 225 -24.54 4.25 4.91
N TRP A 226 -23.30 4.20 4.42
CA TRP A 226 -22.50 2.98 4.47
C TRP A 226 -22.23 2.55 5.91
N LEU A 227 -21.88 3.47 6.80
CA LEU A 227 -21.63 3.21 8.22
C LEU A 227 -22.86 2.65 8.92
N GLU A 228 -24.04 3.23 8.67
CA GLU A 228 -25.30 2.73 9.20
C GLU A 228 -25.56 1.29 8.76
N LEU A 229 -25.43 1.00 7.47
CA LEU A 229 -25.63 -0.35 6.93
C LEU A 229 -24.57 -1.32 7.46
N ALA A 230 -23.31 -0.92 7.50
CA ALA A 230 -22.19 -1.75 7.94
C ALA A 230 -22.33 -2.15 9.42
N ARG A 231 -22.82 -1.25 10.28
CA ARG A 231 -23.12 -1.55 11.69
C ARG A 231 -24.14 -2.66 11.86
N THR A 232 -25.13 -2.76 10.96
CA THR A 232 -26.11 -3.87 11.00
C THR A 232 -25.51 -5.23 10.60
N LYS A 233 -24.31 -5.23 9.98
CA LYS A 233 -23.62 -6.42 9.47
C LYS A 233 -22.30 -6.68 10.19
N GLU A 234 -22.10 -6.10 11.37
CA GLU A 234 -20.92 -6.37 12.20
C GLU A 234 -20.83 -7.85 12.58
N THR A 235 -19.61 -8.40 12.53
CA THR A 235 -19.35 -9.75 13.06
C THR A 235 -19.16 -9.72 14.58
N SER A 236 -18.75 -8.57 15.12
CA SER A 236 -18.54 -8.36 16.55
C SER A 236 -18.97 -6.94 16.91
N ALA A 237 -19.67 -6.79 18.04
CA ALA A 237 -20.22 -5.49 18.45
C ALA A 237 -19.12 -4.43 18.62
N GLY A 238 -19.30 -3.25 18.01
CA GLY A 238 -18.38 -2.11 18.09
C GLY A 238 -17.16 -2.25 17.18
N GLN A 239 -17.17 -3.20 16.24
CA GLN A 239 -16.09 -3.41 15.28
C GLN A 239 -15.88 -2.19 14.37
N ILE A 240 -16.96 -1.56 13.90
CA ILE A 240 -16.90 -0.35 13.06
C ILE A 240 -16.38 0.84 13.86
N ASP A 241 -16.79 0.98 15.12
CA ASP A 241 -16.33 2.08 15.96
C ASP A 241 -14.83 1.95 16.28
N GLN A 242 -14.34 0.73 16.52
CA GLN A 242 -12.91 0.48 16.66
C GLN A 242 -12.14 0.78 15.37
N LEU A 243 -12.71 0.44 14.20
CA LEU A 243 -12.12 0.76 12.90
C LEU A 243 -12.01 2.27 12.68
N LEU A 244 -13.06 3.03 12.98
CA LEU A 244 -13.05 4.49 12.89
C LEU A 244 -12.01 5.11 13.84
N ASN A 245 -11.89 4.59 15.07
CA ASN A 245 -10.86 5.03 16.01
C ASN A 245 -9.44 4.75 15.48
N ASP A 246 -9.23 3.60 14.83
CA ASP A 246 -7.93 3.21 14.28
C ASP A 246 -7.55 4.07 13.06
N LEU A 247 -8.51 4.39 12.19
CA LEU A 247 -8.30 5.27 11.02
C LEU A 247 -8.08 6.74 11.40
N GLY A 248 -8.68 7.17 12.50
CA GLY A 248 -8.71 8.56 12.92
C GLY A 248 -9.69 9.41 12.10
N PRO A 249 -9.66 10.75 12.27
CA PRO A 249 -10.62 11.63 11.62
C PRO A 249 -10.47 11.59 10.10
N MET A 250 -11.62 11.66 9.43
CA MET A 250 -11.69 11.74 7.98
C MET A 250 -11.02 13.04 7.48
N PRO A 251 -10.14 12.96 6.47
CA PRO A 251 -9.57 14.13 5.81
C PRO A 251 -10.65 15.00 5.16
N SER A 252 -10.34 16.28 4.95
CA SER A 252 -11.27 17.19 4.26
C SER A 252 -11.36 16.85 2.76
N TRP A 253 -12.50 17.14 2.13
CA TRP A 253 -12.73 16.94 0.69
C TRP A 253 -11.76 17.74 -0.21
N ASN A 254 -11.07 18.75 0.34
CA ASN A 254 -10.02 19.47 -0.37
C ASN A 254 -8.67 18.73 -0.42
N GLN A 255 -8.58 17.55 0.18
CA GLN A 255 -7.48 16.59 0.06
C GLN A 255 -8.02 15.29 -0.55
N PRO A 256 -8.46 15.30 -1.83
CA PRO A 256 -9.22 14.20 -2.42
C PRO A 256 -8.52 12.84 -2.35
N SER A 257 -7.20 12.80 -2.54
CA SER A 257 -6.42 11.55 -2.43
C SER A 257 -6.43 10.99 -0.99
N GLU A 258 -6.21 11.84 0.02
CA GLU A 258 -6.25 11.43 1.42
C GLU A 258 -7.65 10.96 1.83
N CYS A 259 -8.67 11.64 1.34
CA CYS A 259 -10.07 11.29 1.53
C CYS A 259 -10.38 9.91 0.93
N ALA A 260 -9.95 9.69 -0.32
CA ALA A 260 -10.08 8.40 -1.01
C ALA A 260 -9.37 7.26 -0.26
N PHE A 261 -8.14 7.48 0.23
CA PHE A 261 -7.45 6.46 1.04
C PHE A 261 -8.17 6.17 2.36
N TRP A 262 -8.69 7.18 3.03
CA TRP A 262 -9.44 7.00 4.27
C TRP A 262 -10.72 6.17 4.04
N VAL A 263 -11.52 6.52 3.03
CA VAL A 263 -12.75 5.79 2.70
C VAL A 263 -12.43 4.39 2.16
N GLY A 264 -11.39 4.24 1.34
CA GLY A 264 -10.91 2.93 0.89
C GLY A 264 -10.51 2.01 2.05
N ALA A 265 -9.80 2.55 3.05
CA ALA A 265 -9.42 1.81 4.25
C ALA A 265 -10.62 1.48 5.15
N LEU A 266 -11.65 2.34 5.16
CA LEU A 266 -12.92 2.11 5.85
C LEU A 266 -13.70 0.93 5.24
N ILE A 267 -13.85 0.89 3.92
CA ILE A 267 -14.65 -0.15 3.25
C ILE A 267 -13.88 -1.47 3.02
N ASN A 268 -12.54 -1.41 3.02
CA ASN A 268 -11.66 -2.58 2.95
C ASN A 268 -10.72 -2.67 4.17
N PRO A 269 -11.27 -2.87 5.39
CA PRO A 269 -10.46 -2.99 6.59
C PRO A 269 -9.69 -4.31 6.62
N THR A 270 -8.74 -4.41 7.55
CA THR A 270 -8.04 -5.67 7.84
C THR A 270 -8.19 -6.03 9.32
N PRO A 271 -8.83 -7.16 9.67
CA PRO A 271 -9.42 -8.20 8.79
C PRO A 271 -10.60 -7.71 7.93
N ALA A 272 -10.82 -8.35 6.78
CA ALA A 272 -11.86 -7.96 5.82
C ALA A 272 -13.28 -8.26 6.35
N LEU A 273 -14.22 -7.34 6.12
CA LEU A 273 -15.63 -7.50 6.49
C LEU A 273 -16.49 -8.17 5.40
N GLY A 274 -15.99 -8.28 4.17
CA GLY A 274 -16.75 -8.84 3.04
C GLY A 274 -17.88 -7.94 2.50
N LEU A 275 -17.94 -6.68 2.94
CA LEU A 275 -19.01 -5.73 2.57
C LEU A 275 -18.76 -5.00 1.24
N ALA A 276 -17.51 -4.89 0.79
CA ALA A 276 -17.12 -4.24 -0.46
C ALA A 276 -16.12 -5.12 -1.24
N TYR A 277 -15.98 -4.85 -2.55
CA TYR A 277 -14.88 -5.41 -3.33
C TYR A 277 -13.54 -4.83 -2.87
N ASP A 278 -12.46 -5.60 -2.98
CA ASP A 278 -11.13 -5.15 -2.59
C ASP A 278 -10.57 -4.16 -3.63
N ILE A 279 -10.49 -2.89 -3.25
CA ILE A 279 -9.93 -1.82 -4.07
C ILE A 279 -8.54 -1.38 -3.64
N ARG A 280 -7.92 -2.03 -2.66
CA ARG A 280 -6.65 -1.56 -2.09
C ARG A 280 -5.54 -1.50 -3.13
N GLN A 281 -5.44 -2.52 -3.98
CA GLN A 281 -4.46 -2.55 -5.06
C GLN A 281 -4.67 -1.45 -6.11
N PRO A 282 -5.83 -1.35 -6.79
CA PRO A 282 -6.03 -0.30 -7.78
C PRO A 282 -5.92 1.10 -7.17
N LEU A 283 -6.34 1.29 -5.91
CA LEU A 283 -6.23 2.58 -5.23
C LEU A 283 -4.77 3.02 -4.99
N LEU A 284 -3.87 2.08 -4.62
CA LEU A 284 -2.44 2.40 -4.52
C LEU A 284 -1.76 2.63 -5.87
N MET A 285 -2.25 1.98 -6.94
CA MET A 285 -1.67 2.08 -8.28
C MET A 285 -2.16 3.30 -9.05
N ALA A 286 -3.28 3.90 -8.67
CA ALA A 286 -3.82 5.08 -9.33
C ALA A 286 -2.81 6.25 -9.29
N ASP A 287 -2.67 6.91 -10.45
CA ASP A 287 -1.70 7.99 -10.70
C ASP A 287 -2.25 9.39 -10.40
N SER A 288 -3.57 9.52 -10.32
CA SER A 288 -4.23 10.80 -10.12
C SER A 288 -5.21 10.76 -8.94
N ALA A 289 -5.50 11.94 -8.38
CA ALA A 289 -6.54 12.08 -7.37
C ALA A 289 -7.93 11.67 -7.90
N GLU A 290 -8.25 12.03 -9.15
CA GLU A 290 -9.51 11.70 -9.82
C GLU A 290 -9.73 10.20 -9.91
N ASP A 291 -8.72 9.45 -10.35
CA ASP A 291 -8.82 7.98 -10.43
C ASP A 291 -9.05 7.38 -9.04
N ARG A 292 -8.34 7.87 -8.02
CA ARG A 292 -8.49 7.39 -6.63
C ARG A 292 -9.90 7.64 -6.11
N THR A 293 -10.43 8.84 -6.28
CA THR A 293 -11.77 9.19 -5.82
C THR A 293 -12.84 8.42 -6.59
N GLN A 294 -12.68 8.24 -7.91
CA GLN A 294 -13.62 7.47 -8.73
C GLN A 294 -13.65 5.98 -8.34
N ILE A 295 -12.49 5.34 -8.15
CA ILE A 295 -12.38 3.93 -7.69
C ILE A 295 -13.14 3.73 -6.38
N VAL A 296 -12.98 4.66 -5.44
CA VAL A 296 -13.62 4.60 -4.12
C VAL A 296 -15.12 4.85 -4.23
N LEU A 297 -15.54 5.84 -5.03
CA LEU A 297 -16.94 6.17 -5.24
C LEU A 297 -17.71 4.97 -5.78
N ASP A 298 -17.18 4.33 -6.82
CA ASP A 298 -17.79 3.14 -7.42
C ASP A 298 -17.86 1.97 -6.42
N ALA A 299 -16.80 1.75 -5.64
CA ALA A 299 -16.77 0.69 -4.63
C ALA A 299 -17.77 0.93 -3.49
N LEU A 300 -17.88 2.18 -3.04
CA LEU A 300 -18.78 2.59 -1.97
C LEU A 300 -20.24 2.44 -2.40
N TRP A 301 -20.59 2.95 -3.58
CA TRP A 301 -21.93 2.79 -4.17
C TRP A 301 -22.31 1.32 -4.33
N ASN A 302 -21.44 0.51 -4.92
CA ASN A 302 -21.69 -0.92 -5.10
C ASN A 302 -21.84 -1.65 -3.75
N SER A 303 -21.07 -1.26 -2.73
CA SER A 303 -21.18 -1.81 -1.39
C SER A 303 -22.53 -1.47 -0.73
N ILE A 304 -22.95 -0.20 -0.78
CA ILE A 304 -24.26 0.25 -0.27
C ILE A 304 -25.37 -0.53 -0.98
N GLN A 305 -25.36 -0.60 -2.32
CA GLN A 305 -26.37 -1.30 -3.10
C GLN A 305 -26.47 -2.80 -2.78
N ARG A 306 -25.38 -3.45 -2.41
CA ARG A 306 -25.38 -4.85 -1.99
C ARG A 306 -25.88 -5.04 -0.57
N MET A 307 -25.72 -4.02 0.29
CA MET A 307 -26.13 -4.09 1.68
C MET A 307 -27.58 -3.71 1.92
N ASP A 308 -28.09 -2.73 1.17
CA ASP A 308 -29.45 -2.21 1.30
C ASP A 308 -30.48 -3.26 0.88
N PRO A 309 -31.35 -3.72 1.80
CA PRO A 309 -32.37 -4.72 1.51
C PRO A 309 -33.59 -4.17 0.76
N ARG A 310 -33.70 -2.85 0.58
CA ARG A 310 -34.87 -2.24 -0.06
C ARG A 310 -34.92 -2.60 -1.55
N PRO A 311 -36.08 -3.05 -2.06
CA PRO A 311 -36.24 -3.31 -3.48
C PRO A 311 -36.03 -2.01 -4.26
N ARG A 312 -35.20 -2.08 -5.32
CA ARG A 312 -34.97 -0.93 -6.19
C ARG A 312 -36.27 -0.60 -6.91
N PHE A 313 -36.82 0.58 -6.67
CA PHE A 313 -37.57 1.24 -7.74
C PHE A 313 -36.50 1.85 -8.65
N GLU A 314 -36.38 1.32 -9.86
CA GLU A 314 -35.48 1.85 -10.89
C GLU A 314 -35.73 3.35 -11.04
N HIS A 315 -34.85 4.15 -10.46
CA HIS A 315 -34.94 5.61 -10.54
C HIS A 315 -33.62 6.20 -11.01
N TYR A 316 -33.04 5.61 -12.07
CA TYR A 316 -32.06 6.28 -12.93
C TYR A 316 -32.17 5.74 -14.37
N GLY A 317 -33.16 6.22 -15.10
CA GLY A 317 -32.89 6.58 -16.49
C GLY A 317 -31.91 7.75 -16.47
N LEU A 318 -30.85 7.67 -17.28
CA LEU A 318 -29.72 8.61 -17.43
C LEU A 318 -28.40 8.16 -16.75
N ARG A 319 -27.70 7.22 -17.41
CA ARG A 319 -26.27 7.36 -17.80
C ARG A 319 -25.81 6.10 -18.54
N ARG A 320 -26.10 6.07 -19.85
CA ARG A 320 -25.25 5.46 -20.89
C ARG A 320 -25.55 6.19 -22.21
N GLN A 321 -24.72 7.16 -22.53
CA GLN A 321 -24.29 7.42 -23.90
C GLN A 321 -22.76 7.36 -23.89
#